data_AF-A0ABD4XXH6-F1
#
_entry.id   AF-A0ABD4XXH6-F1
#
_cell.length_a   1.000
_cell.length_b   1.000
_cell.length_c   1.000
_cell.angle_alpha   90.00
_cell.angle_beta   90.00
_cell.angle_gamma   90.00
#
_symmetry.space_group_name_H-M   'P 1'
#
loop_
_entity.id
_entity.type
_entity.pdbx_description
1 polymer ?
#
loop_
_entity_poly.entity_id
_entity_poly.type
_entity_poly.pdbx_seq_one_letter_code
_entity_poly.pdbx_strand_id
1 'polypeptide(L)'
;MATESILDTEGKSLLLGAMYCCVSQRNGYTDFGRLVRYCGKDVASGRDLFADADTWEECSIHGEGLARQLCPAVDPTTQGWPKLAA
;
A
#
# COMPACT_ATOMS: atom_id res chain seq x y z
N MET A 1 0.84 10.92 18.85
CA MET A 1 1.97 10.89 17.91
C MET A 1 1.36 11.01 16.53
N ALA A 2 1.70 12.03 15.74
CA ALA A 2 1.21 12.13 14.38
C ALA A 2 1.82 10.96 13.60
N THR A 3 1.00 10.01 13.17
CA THR A 3 1.42 8.93 12.27
C THR A 3 1.82 9.58 10.96
N GLU A 4 3.13 9.70 10.71
CA GLU A 4 3.63 10.18 9.43
C GLU A 4 3.03 9.31 8.33
N SER A 5 2.40 9.96 7.36
CA SER A 5 1.75 9.24 6.26
C SER A 5 2.82 8.64 5.36
N ILE A 6 2.68 7.35 5.05
CA ILE A 6 3.59 6.67 4.12
C ILE A 6 3.47 7.34 2.75
N LEU A 7 4.62 7.65 2.14
CA LEU A 7 4.72 8.10 0.76
C LEU A 7 5.26 6.95 -0.11
N ASP A 8 4.93 6.97 -1.39
CA ASP A 8 5.57 6.08 -2.36
C ASP A 8 7.02 6.50 -2.63
N THR A 9 7.75 5.69 -3.40
CA THR A 9 9.16 5.93 -3.73
C THR A 9 9.39 7.20 -4.57
N GLU A 10 8.33 7.81 -5.11
CA GLU A 10 8.37 9.09 -5.81
C GLU A 10 7.99 10.28 -4.91
N GLY A 11 7.76 10.03 -3.61
CA GLY A 11 7.35 11.05 -2.63
C GLY A 11 5.88 11.46 -2.72
N LYS A 12 5.03 10.66 -3.37
CA LYS A 12 3.60 10.93 -3.50
C LYS A 12 2.80 10.17 -2.44
N SER A 13 1.69 10.76 -2.01
CA SER A 13 0.72 10.07 -1.16
C SER A 13 0.18 8.81 -1.85
N LEU A 14 -0.10 7.79 -1.06
CA LEU A 14 -0.69 6.56 -1.56
C LEU A 14 -2.10 6.82 -2.09
N LEU A 15 -2.46 6.13 -3.16
CA LEU A 15 -3.77 6.23 -3.79
C LEU A 15 -4.62 5.02 -3.40
N LEU A 16 -5.82 5.28 -2.88
CA LEU A 16 -6.77 4.23 -2.51
C LEU A 16 -7.03 3.26 -3.68
N GLY A 17 -6.91 1.97 -3.41
CA GLY A 17 -7.12 0.90 -4.37
C GLY A 17 -5.98 0.66 -5.36
N ALA A 18 -4.99 1.55 -5.41
CA ALA A 18 -3.83 1.40 -6.30
C ALA A 18 -2.92 0.27 -5.83
N MET A 19 -2.28 -0.38 -6.80
CA MET A 19 -1.32 -1.43 -6.54
C MET A 19 0.09 -0.83 -6.39
N TYR A 20 0.83 -1.37 -5.44
CA TYR A 20 2.20 -1.03 -5.14
C TYR A 20 3.03 -2.31 -5.05
N CYS A 21 4.27 -2.25 -5.51
CA CYS A 21 5.27 -3.27 -5.24
C CYS A 21 6.10 -2.81 -4.05
N CYS A 22 6.26 -3.66 -3.04
CA CYS A 22 7.19 -3.37 -1.96
C CYS A 22 8.62 -3.43 -2.50
N VAL A 23 9.45 -2.46 -2.15
CA VAL A 23 10.84 -2.41 -2.61
C VAL A 23 11.81 -2.24 -1.44
N SER A 24 13.01 -2.82 -1.58
CA SER A 24 14.11 -2.63 -0.64
C SER A 24 15.40 -2.34 -1.42
N GLN A 25 16.25 -1.45 -0.91
CA GLN A 25 17.58 -1.24 -1.50
C GLN A 25 18.57 -2.22 -0.88
N ARG A 26 19.24 -3.02 -1.70
CA ARG A 26 20.23 -4.02 -1.27
C ARG A 26 21.50 -3.84 -2.07
N ASN A 27 22.63 -3.57 -1.42
CA ASN A 27 24.00 -3.59 -2.00
C ASN A 27 24.10 -3.36 -3.52
N GLY A 28 23.58 -2.24 -4.01
CA GLY A 28 23.68 -1.82 -5.42
C GLY A 28 22.56 -2.27 -6.36
N TYR A 29 21.53 -2.96 -5.88
CA TYR A 29 20.32 -3.29 -6.63
C TYR A 29 19.04 -3.04 -5.84
N THR A 30 17.93 -2.92 -6.56
CA THR A 30 16.58 -2.81 -5.98
C THR A 30 15.94 -4.19 -5.95
N ASP A 31 15.57 -4.65 -4.77
CA ASP A 31 14.82 -5.88 -4.54
C ASP A 31 13.32 -5.57 -4.58
N PHE A 32 12.59 -6.31 -5.41
CA PHE A 32 11.15 -6.14 -5.62
C PHE A 32 10.41 -7.30 -4.95
N GLY A 33 9.63 -6.97 -3.93
CA GLY A 33 8.89 -7.91 -3.11
C GLY A 33 7.42 -8.04 -3.52
N ARG A 34 6.55 -8.23 -2.52
CA ARG A 34 5.12 -8.50 -2.72
C ARG A 34 4.40 -7.32 -3.36
N LEU A 35 3.40 -7.64 -4.17
CA LEU A 35 2.41 -6.70 -4.66
C LEU A 35 1.29 -6.56 -3.64
N VAL A 36 0.94 -5.32 -3.32
CA VAL A 36 -0.09 -4.97 -2.35
C VAL A 36 -0.99 -3.90 -2.91
N ARG A 37 -2.19 -3.76 -2.35
CA ARG A 37 -3.13 -2.68 -2.64
C ARG A 37 -3.34 -1.83 -1.41
N TYR A 38 -3.25 -0.52 -1.56
CA TYR A 38 -3.53 0.39 -0.46
C TYR A 38 -5.04 0.48 -0.24
N CYS A 39 -5.50 0.18 0.97
CA CYS A 39 -6.92 0.16 1.33
C CYS A 39 -7.37 1.39 2.13
N GLY A 40 -6.46 2.31 2.42
CA GLY A 40 -6.74 3.53 3.20
C GLY A 40 -6.25 3.43 4.64
N LYS A 41 -6.67 4.38 5.47
CA LYS A 41 -6.34 4.45 6.89
C LYS A 41 -7.46 3.90 7.76
N ASP A 42 -7.07 3.07 8.73
CA ASP A 42 -7.95 2.66 9.81
C ASP A 42 -8.41 3.87 10.62
N VAL A 43 -9.71 3.98 10.88
CA VAL A 43 -10.31 5.16 11.54
C VAL A 43 -9.93 5.26 13.02
N ALA A 44 -9.73 4.13 13.69
CA ALA A 44 -9.42 4.09 15.11
C ALA A 44 -7.94 4.38 15.40
N SER A 45 -7.04 3.81 14.60
CA SER A 45 -5.60 3.87 14.81
C SER A 45 -4.86 4.84 13.88
N GLY A 46 -5.49 5.27 12.79
CA GLY A 46 -4.84 6.08 11.74
C GLY A 46 -3.78 5.32 10.96
N ARG A 47 -3.69 3.99 11.12
CA ARG A 47 -2.72 3.12 10.45
C ARG A 47 -3.09 2.91 8.99
N ASP A 48 -2.10 2.98 8.12
CA ASP A 48 -2.24 2.59 6.71
C ASP A 48 -2.47 1.07 6.58
N LEU A 49 -3.54 0.70 5.88
CA LEU A 49 -3.96 -0.67 5.64
C LEU A 49 -3.66 -1.09 4.21
N PHE A 50 -3.20 -2.34 4.08
CA PHE A 50 -2.85 -2.92 2.80
C PHE A 50 -3.47 -4.30 2.67
N ALA A 51 -3.84 -4.65 1.45
CA ALA A 51 -4.30 -5.97 1.08
C ALA A 51 -3.30 -6.62 0.12
N ASP A 52 -3.21 -7.95 0.15
CA ASP A 52 -2.52 -8.69 -0.90
C ASP A 52 -3.19 -8.38 -2.25
N ALA A 53 -2.38 -8.18 -3.29
CA ALA A 53 -2.88 -7.74 -4.59
C ALA A 53 -3.80 -8.74 -5.29
N ASP A 54 -3.66 -10.03 -4.98
CA ASP A 54 -4.41 -11.13 -5.58
C ASP A 54 -5.55 -11.61 -4.68
N THR A 55 -5.28 -11.78 -3.38
CA THR A 55 -6.26 -12.40 -2.45
C THR A 55 -7.14 -11.41 -1.71
N TRP A 56 -6.77 -10.11 -1.69
CA TRP A 56 -7.43 -9.06 -0.90
C TRP A 56 -7.43 -9.27 0.62
N GLU A 57 -6.68 -10.25 1.12
CA GLU A 57 -6.47 -10.44 2.56
C GLU A 57 -5.57 -9.33 3.12
N GLU A 58 -5.85 -8.86 4.34
CA GLU A 58 -4.99 -7.86 4.99
C GLU A 58 -3.55 -8.40 5.11
N CYS A 59 -2.58 -7.59 4.68
CA CYS A 59 -1.18 -7.92 4.78
C CYS A 59 -0.33 -6.72 5.20
N SER A 60 0.83 -7.00 5.75
CA SER A 60 1.85 -5.97 6.00
C SER A 60 2.68 -5.71 4.76
N ILE A 61 3.16 -4.48 4.61
CA ILE A 61 4.19 -4.17 3.61
C ILE A 61 5.52 -4.81 4.02
N HIS A 62 6.25 -5.33 3.03
CA HIS A 62 7.55 -5.95 3.24
C HIS A 62 8.60 -5.21 2.42
N GLY A 63 9.26 -4.24 3.03
CA GLY A 63 10.32 -3.46 2.39
C GLY A 63 10.46 -2.08 3.00
N GLU A 64 11.31 -1.27 2.37
CA GLU A 64 11.63 0.09 2.79
C GLU A 64 10.81 1.14 2.04
N GLY A 65 10.18 0.76 0.91
CA GLY A 65 9.36 1.65 0.10
C GLY A 65 8.28 0.94 -0.68
N LEU A 66 7.43 1.74 -1.31
CA LEU A 66 6.32 1.29 -2.16
C LEU A 66 6.44 1.94 -3.54
N ALA A 67 6.63 1.13 -4.57
CA ALA A 67 6.69 1.59 -5.95
C ALA A 67 5.32 1.38 -6.63
N ARG A 68 4.67 2.47 -7.07
CA ARG A 68 3.35 2.39 -7.70
C ARG A 68 3.41 1.61 -9.02
N GLN A 69 2.45 0.72 -9.22
CA GLN A 69 2.34 -0.07 -10.45
C GLN A 69 1.38 0.58 -11.45
N LEU A 70 1.66 0.38 -12.74
CA LEU A 70 0.85 0.90 -13.85
C LEU A 70 -0.38 0.03 -14.11
N CYS A 71 -1.26 -0.07 -13.11
CA CYS A 71 -2.56 -0.74 -13.25
C CYS A 71 -3.69 0.13 -12.69
N PRO A 72 -4.96 -0.15 -13.06
CA PRO A 72 -6.10 0.55 -12.47
C PRO A 72 -6.14 0.38 -10.95
N ALA A 73 -6.52 1.46 -10.27
CA ALA A 73 -6.95 1.38 -8.88
C ALA A 73 -8.30 0.67 -8.82
N VAL A 74 -8.44 -0.26 -7.87
CA VAL A 74 -9.69 -1.01 -7.65
C VAL A 74 -10.27 -0.57 -6.32
N ASP A 75 -11.55 -0.18 -6.31
CA ASP A 75 -12.24 0.21 -5.08
C ASP A 75 -12.25 -0.98 -4.08
N PRO A 76 -11.57 -0.88 -2.92
CA PRO A 76 -11.49 -1.97 -1.95
C PRO A 76 -12.86 -2.42 -1.42
N THR A 77 -13.86 -1.53 -1.42
CA THR A 77 -15.21 -1.87 -0.93
C THR A 77 -15.90 -2.92 -1.80
N THR A 78 -15.52 -3.02 -3.08
CA THR A 78 -16.01 -4.07 -3.99
C THR A 78 -15.45 -5.46 -3.65
N GLN A 79 -14.47 -5.52 -2.75
CA GLN A 79 -13.72 -6.71 -2.35
C GLN A 79 -13.92 -7.03 -0.87
N GLY A 80 -14.91 -6.40 -0.22
CA GLY A 80 -15.26 -6.68 1.18
C GLY A 80 -14.55 -5.81 2.21
N TRP A 81 -13.72 -4.84 1.80
CA TRP A 81 -13.11 -3.88 2.72
C TRP A 81 -14.11 -2.80 3.15
N PRO A 82 -14.01 -2.30 4.40
CA PRO A 82 -14.80 -1.16 4.82
C PRO A 82 -14.41 0.10 4.04
N LYS A 83 -15.30 1.10 4.03
CA LYS A 83 -14.99 2.41 3.48
C LYS A 83 -14.02 3.14 4.42
N LEU A 84 -12.78 3.28 3.99
CA LEU A 84 -11.70 3.90 4.76
C LEU A 84 -11.32 5.26 4.17
N ALA A 85 -10.64 6.09 4.96
CA ALA A 85 -10.09 7.35 4.47
C ALA A 85 -8.85 7.08 3.60
N ALA A 86 -8.67 7.83 2.53
CA ALA A 86 -7.45 7.80 1.71
C ALA A 86 -6.39 8.76 2.28
#